data_AF-A0A1L3ES40-F1
#
_entry.id   AF-A0A1L3ES40-F1
#
_cell.length_a   1.000
_cell.length_b   1.000
_cell.length_c   1.000
_cell.angle_alpha   90.00
_cell.angle_beta   90.00
_cell.angle_gamma   90.00
#
_symmetry.space_group_name_H-M   'P 1'
#
loop_
_entity.id
_entity.type
_entity.pdbx_description
1 polymer ?
#
loop_
_entity_poly.entity_id
_entity_poly.type
_entity_poly.pdbx_seq_one_letter_code
_entity_poly.pdbx_strand_id
1 'polypeptide(L)' 'MLDTIEILEAIGRDASLRHASKAKLADVLSNAHASEALASAVKYGDASHLAREFGTAANFVPQAIQTFFAPG' A
#
# COMPACT_ATOMS: atom_id res chain seq x y z
N MET A 1 4.33 24.38 7.06
CA MET A 1 4.81 23.02 7.34
C MET A 1 3.57 22.17 7.38
N LEU A 2 3.36 21.29 6.39
CA LEU A 2 2.16 20.45 6.36
C LEU A 2 2.25 19.47 7.53
N ASP A 3 1.25 19.47 8.40
CA ASP A 3 1.19 18.51 9.50
C ASP A 3 1.10 17.10 8.91
N THR A 4 1.90 16.19 9.45
CA THR A 4 1.97 14.79 8.99
C THR A 4 0.58 14.12 8.90
N ILE A 5 -0.38 14.61 9.69
CA ILE A 5 -1.79 14.20 9.66
C ILE A 5 -2.50 14.63 8.37
N GLU A 6 -2.32 15.85 7.88
CA GLU A 6 -2.94 16.31 6.62
C GLU A 6 -2.41 15.53 5.41
N ILE A 7 -1.13 15.13 5.45
CA ILE A 7 -0.53 14.27 4.42
C ILE A 7 -1.18 12.88 4.45
N LEU A 8 -1.30 12.28 5.64
CA LEU A 8 -1.94 10.97 5.80
C LEU A 8 -3.42 11.00 5.41
N GLU A 9 -4.12 12.09 5.72
CA GLU A 9 -5.52 12.28 5.35
C GLU A 9 -5.68 12.48 3.84
N ALA A 10 -4.80 13.25 3.18
CA ALA A 10 -4.80 13.41 1.73
C ALA A 10 -4.54 12.08 1.01
N ILE A 11 -3.59 11.26 1.50
CA ILE A 11 -3.32 9.91 1.01
C ILE A 11 -4.55 9.00 1.23
N GLY A 12 -5.22 9.11 2.37
CA GLY A 12 -6.44 8.35 2.67
C GLY A 12 -7.64 8.78 1.82
N ARG A 13 -7.74 10.07 1.51
CA ARG A 13 -8.85 10.72 0.80
C ARG A 13 -8.83 10.46 -0.69
N ASP A 14 -7.65 10.41 -1.31
CA ASP A 14 -7.53 9.96 -2.70
C ASP A 14 -7.56 8.43 -2.79
N ALA A 15 -8.74 7.89 -2.51
CA ALA A 15 -9.03 6.47 -2.62
C ALA A 15 -9.30 6.03 -4.07
N SER A 16 -9.16 6.92 -5.07
CA SER A 16 -9.46 6.61 -6.47
C SER A 16 -8.67 5.41 -6.98
N LEU A 17 -7.48 5.20 -6.44
CA LEU A 17 -6.59 4.08 -6.77
C LEU A 17 -6.98 2.76 -6.09
N ARG A 18 -7.84 2.76 -5.05
CA ARG A 18 -8.27 1.51 -4.37
C ARG A 18 -9.06 0.57 -5.29
N HIS A 19 -9.75 1.14 -6.28
CA HIS A 19 -10.52 0.38 -7.27
C HIS A 19 -9.92 0.47 -8.67
N ALA A 20 -8.75 1.08 -8.82
CA ALA A 20 -8.08 1.16 -10.10
C ALA A 20 -7.66 -0.23 -10.57
N SER A 21 -7.71 -0.44 -11.88
CA SER A 21 -7.24 -1.70 -12.47
C SER A 21 -5.73 -1.87 -12.23
N LYS A 22 -5.26 -3.12 -12.18
CA LYS A 22 -3.83 -3.44 -12.03
C LYS A 22 -2.96 -2.72 -13.06
N ALA A 23 -3.45 -2.59 -14.30
CA ALA A 23 -2.78 -1.87 -15.37
C ALA A 23 -2.68 -0.36 -15.09
N LYS A 24 -3.75 0.26 -14.59
CA LYS A 24 -3.74 1.68 -14.25
C LYS A 24 -2.82 1.97 -13.06
N LEU A 25 -2.80 1.10 -12.06
CA LEU A 25 -1.89 1.21 -10.93
C LEU A 25 -0.42 1.05 -11.35
N ALA A 26 -0.10 0.11 -12.24
CA ALA A 26 1.25 -0.06 -12.75
C ALA A 26 1.74 1.18 -13.53
N ASP A 27 0.87 1.80 -14.33
CA ASP A 27 1.15 3.06 -15.04
C ASP A 27 1.41 4.23 -14.07
N VAL A 28 0.56 4.39 -13.05
CA VAL A 28 0.75 5.42 -11.99
C VAL A 28 2.09 5.21 -11.27
N LEU A 29 2.43 3.97 -10.93
CA LEU A 29 3.71 3.64 -10.28
C LEU A 29 4.91 3.95 -11.18
N SER A 30 4.82 3.63 -12.47
CA SER A 30 5.87 3.97 -13.44
C SER A 30 6.07 5.48 -13.55
N ASN A 31 4.97 6.25 -13.60
CA ASN A 31 5.01 7.71 -13.65
C ASN A 31 5.54 8.35 -12.34
N ALA A 32 5.36 7.66 -11.21
CA ALA A 32 5.91 8.06 -9.92
C ALA A 32 7.38 7.64 -9.71
N HIS A 33 8.04 7.09 -10.73
CA HIS A 33 9.40 6.55 -10.64
C HIS A 33 9.56 5.45 -9.57
N ALA A 34 8.52 4.66 -9.35
CA ALA A 34 8.59 3.48 -8.48
C ALA A 34 9.53 2.40 -9.05
N SER A 35 9.99 1.49 -8.20
CA SER A 35 10.81 0.37 -8.64
C SER A 35 10.07 -0.55 -9.63
N GLU A 36 10.81 -1.16 -10.55
CA GLU A 36 10.24 -2.15 -11.47
C GLU A 36 9.62 -3.34 -10.73
N ALA A 37 10.18 -3.71 -9.58
CA ALA A 37 9.66 -4.78 -8.76
C ALA A 37 8.27 -4.42 -8.19
N LEU A 38 8.07 -3.18 -7.74
CA LEU A 38 6.76 -2.71 -7.26
C LEU A 38 5.73 -2.61 -8.40
N ALA A 39 6.14 -2.09 -9.55
CA ALA A 39 5.27 -2.05 -10.74
C ALA A 39 4.86 -3.47 -11.19
N SER A 40 5.80 -4.42 -11.20
CA SER A 40 5.54 -5.82 -11.55
C SER A 40 4.65 -6.51 -10.52
N ALA A 41 4.89 -6.29 -9.23
CA ALA A 41 4.08 -6.87 -8.17
C ALA A 41 2.62 -6.44 -8.26
N VAL A 42 2.37 -5.17 -8.59
CA VAL A 42 1.01 -4.65 -8.78
C VAL A 42 0.38 -5.16 -10.07
N LYS A 43 1.13 -5.19 -11.18
CA LYS A 43 0.65 -5.68 -12.48
C LYS A 43 0.21 -7.13 -12.42
N TYR A 44 1.01 -8.00 -11.81
CA TYR A 44 0.74 -9.44 -11.73
C TYR A 44 -0.06 -9.82 -10.47
N GLY A 45 -0.05 -8.98 -9.44
CA GLY A 45 -0.58 -9.32 -8.11
C GLY A 45 0.34 -10.29 -7.36
N ASP A 46 1.65 -10.26 -7.64
CA ASP A 46 2.64 -11.17 -7.08
C ASP A 46 3.71 -10.41 -6.27
N ALA A 47 3.68 -10.56 -4.95
CA ALA A 47 4.61 -9.92 -4.04
C ALA A 47 6.03 -10.55 -4.05
N SER A 48 6.23 -11.68 -4.76
CA SER A 48 7.55 -12.30 -4.88
C SER A 48 8.59 -11.38 -5.51
N HIS A 49 8.16 -10.49 -6.42
CA HIS A 49 9.00 -9.44 -7.00
C HIS A 49 9.56 -8.48 -5.94
N LEU A 50 8.75 -8.11 -4.95
CA LEU A 50 9.15 -7.25 -3.84
C LEU A 50 10.08 -7.98 -2.86
N ALA A 51 9.83 -9.27 -2.60
CA ALA A 51 10.70 -10.07 -1.75
C ALA A 51 12.13 -10.19 -2.33
N ARG A 52 12.27 -10.13 -3.66
CA ARG A 52 13.57 -10.13 -4.34
C ARG A 52 14.31 -8.80 -4.20
N GLU A 53 13.59 -7.69 -4.08
CA GLU A 53 14.14 -6.34 -3.92
C GLU A 53 14.48 -6.02 -2.45
N PHE A 54 13.55 -6.28 -1.52
CA PHE A 54 13.69 -5.92 -0.10
C PHE A 54 14.27 -7.04 0.77
N GLY A 55 14.44 -8.24 0.22
CA GLY A 55 14.69 -9.45 1.01
C GLY A 55 13.42 -9.96 1.69
N THR A 56 13.48 -11.19 2.23
CA THR A 56 12.39 -11.78 3.01
C THR A 56 12.33 -11.17 4.41
N ALA A 57 11.65 -10.03 4.55
CA ALA A 57 11.16 -9.55 5.84
C ALA A 57 9.77 -10.15 6.08
N ALA A 58 9.64 -10.99 7.11
CA ALA A 58 8.33 -11.50 7.51
C ALA A 58 7.51 -10.34 8.07
N ASN A 59 6.50 -9.87 7.32
CA ASN A 59 5.47 -9.00 7.86
C ASN A 59 4.60 -9.86 8.79
N PHE A 60 4.99 -9.93 10.06
CA PHE A 60 4.13 -10.51 11.10
C PHE A 60 2.83 -9.71 11.14
N VAL A 61 1.71 -10.41 11.12
CA VAL A 61 0.39 -9.79 11.21
C VAL A 61 0.36 -8.92 12.48
N PRO A 62 0.03 -7.62 12.39
CA PRO A 62 -0.11 -6.81 13.58
C PRO A 62 -1.14 -7.46 14.50
N GLN A 63 -0.76 -7.67 15.77
CA GLN A 63 -1.65 -8.17 16.82
C GLN A 63 -2.65 -7.07 17.18
N ALA A 64 -3.65 -6.84 16.32
CA ALA A 64 -4.73 -5.90 16.57
C ALA A 64 -5.96 -6.68 17.08
N ILE A 65 -6.08 -6.83 18.40
CA ILE A 65 -7.34 -7.22 19.02
C ILE A 65 -8.10 -5.92 19.29
N GLN A 66 -9.15 -5.64 18.52
CA GLN A 66 -10.15 -4.64 18.91
C GLN A 66 -11.21 -5.33 19.78
N THR A 67 -11.03 -5.30 21.09
CA THR A 67 -12.10 -5.63 22.03
C THR A 67 -12.99 -4.41 22.19
N PHE A 68 -14.15 -4.42 21.53
CA PHE A 68 -15.20 -3.44 21.78
C PHE A 68 -15.80 -3.69 23.17
N PHE A 69 -15.55 -2.80 24.13
CA PHE A 69 -16.21 -2.81 25.44
C PHE A 69 -17.43 -1.88 25.36
N ALA A 70 -18.63 -2.44 25.33
CA ALA A 70 -19.86 -1.68 25.49
C ALA A 70 -20.15 -1.50 27.00
N PRO A 71 -20.30 -0.27 27.51
CA PRO A 71 -20.88 -0.06 28.84
C PRO A 71 -22.38 -0.36 28.76
N GLY A 72 -22.87 -1.18 29.72
CA GLY A 72 -24.29 -1.49 29.91
C GLY A 72 -25.02 -0.44 30.73
#